data_AF-A0A8X6MSP0-F1
#
_entry.id   AF-A0A8X6MSP0-F1
#
_cell.length_a   1.000
_cell.length_b   1.000
_cell.length_c   1.000
_cell.angle_alpha   90.00
_cell.angle_beta   90.00
_cell.angle_gamma   90.00
#
_symmetry.space_group_name_H-M   'P 1'
#
loop_
_entity.id
_entity.type
_entity.pdbx_description
1 polymer ?
#
loop_
_entity_poly.entity_id
_entity_poly.type
_entity_poly.pdbx_seq_one_letter_code
_entity_poly.pdbx_strand_id
1 'polypeptide(L)'
;MDNPLNAMLFAEDLMEFVLERYGVIWDENKTGVRRFRNRIQKHFFKPDIGNAVFAMIAENVEAIAGSYMELNRKGINCIDDFRYEASITTIFYLKYGYNHKNYLNLCALFAGVTYYCFKNGDNSTFARNVATASTQLLAYVVNFSIYTCNFYPEESWFDLLITARIIGRKIENGLFYTISDDDDDEGIILPYFILLNEL
;
A
#
# COMPACT_ATOMS: atom_id res chain seq x y z
N MET A 1 2.56 -9.03 -22.82
CA MET A 1 2.44 -9.32 -21.38
C MET A 1 3.44 -8.43 -20.66
N ASP A 2 3.02 -7.70 -19.63
CA ASP A 2 3.93 -6.81 -18.89
C ASP A 2 5.02 -7.61 -18.17
N ASN A 3 6.18 -7.02 -17.94
CA ASN A 3 7.21 -7.66 -17.14
C ASN A 3 6.75 -7.65 -15.67
N PRO A 4 6.58 -8.79 -14.98
CA PRO A 4 6.07 -8.82 -13.60
C PRO A 4 6.97 -8.09 -12.60
N LEU A 5 8.24 -7.86 -12.97
CA LEU A 5 9.18 -7.05 -12.19
C LEU A 5 8.84 -5.55 -12.20
N ASN A 6 8.04 -5.09 -13.17
CA ASN A 6 7.58 -3.70 -13.22
C ASN A 6 6.67 -3.37 -12.03
N ALA A 7 5.73 -4.26 -11.70
CA ALA A 7 4.85 -4.11 -10.55
C ALA A 7 5.62 -4.19 -9.22
N MET A 8 6.60 -5.09 -9.11
CA MET A 8 7.47 -5.17 -7.93
C MET A 8 8.29 -3.89 -7.75
N LEU A 9 8.88 -3.37 -8.84
CA LEU A 9 9.71 -2.19 -8.77
C LEU A 9 8.88 -0.96 -8.43
N PHE A 10 7.68 -0.86 -9.01
CA PHE A 10 6.70 0.16 -8.64
C PHE A 10 6.39 0.13 -7.13
N ALA A 11 6.09 -1.05 -6.57
CA ALA A 11 5.73 -1.17 -5.16
C ALA A 11 6.90 -0.83 -4.22
N GLU A 12 8.12 -1.27 -4.56
CA GLU A 12 9.33 -0.93 -3.81
C GLU A 12 9.63 0.57 -3.86
N ASP A 13 9.56 1.20 -5.03
CA ASP A 13 9.80 2.64 -5.21
C ASP A 13 8.75 3.48 -4.47
N LEU A 14 7.48 3.04 -4.48
CA LEU A 14 6.41 3.69 -3.74
C LEU A 14 6.64 3.64 -2.23
N MET A 15 6.95 2.45 -1.70
CA MET A 15 7.20 2.25 -0.27
C MET A 15 8.41 3.07 0.20
N GLU A 16 9.52 3.02 -0.55
CA GLU A 16 10.71 3.85 -0.29
C GLU A 16 10.35 5.33 -0.24
N PHE A 17 9.68 5.84 -1.27
CA PHE A 17 9.28 7.24 -1.32
C PHE A 17 8.45 7.66 -0.11
N VAL A 18 7.44 6.87 0.27
CA VAL A 18 6.56 7.21 1.40
C VAL A 18 7.31 7.15 2.73
N LEU A 19 8.17 6.15 2.95
CA LEU A 19 8.97 6.05 4.18
C LEU A 19 9.98 7.19 4.30
N GLU A 20 10.63 7.58 3.20
CA GLU A 20 11.56 8.72 3.18
C GLU A 20 10.86 10.03 3.55
N ARG A 21 9.60 10.22 3.14
CA ARG A 21 8.77 11.37 3.53
C ARG A 21 8.52 11.44 5.04
N TYR A 22 8.56 10.30 5.74
CA TYR A 22 8.52 10.21 7.20
C TYR A 22 9.90 10.19 7.86
N GLY A 23 10.99 10.36 7.10
CA GLY A 23 12.36 10.31 7.61
C GLY A 23 12.87 8.89 7.92
N VAL A 24 12.20 7.86 7.42
CA VAL A 24 12.59 6.46 7.59
C VAL A 24 13.40 6.00 6.37
N ILE A 25 14.63 5.53 6.61
CA ILE A 25 15.50 4.98 5.57
C ILE A 25 15.32 3.47 5.52
N TRP A 26 14.61 2.98 4.51
CA TRP A 26 14.51 1.55 4.18
C TRP A 26 15.54 1.20 3.09
N ASP A 27 16.81 1.14 3.49
CA ASP A 27 17.92 0.79 2.61
C ASP A 27 17.93 -0.71 2.31
N GLU A 28 17.27 -1.07 1.21
CA GLU A 28 17.29 -2.40 0.64
C GLU A 28 17.98 -2.42 -0.73
N ASN A 29 18.94 -1.52 -0.98
CA ASN A 29 19.68 -1.49 -2.25
C ASN A 29 20.47 -2.78 -2.57
N LYS A 30 20.58 -3.70 -1.61
CA LYS A 30 21.23 -5.02 -1.73
C LYS A 30 20.25 -6.18 -1.90
N THR A 31 18.95 -5.97 -1.68
CA THR A 31 17.89 -6.98 -1.70
C THR A 31 16.72 -6.52 -2.58
N GLY A 32 15.70 -7.36 -2.78
CA GLY A 32 14.53 -7.00 -3.60
C GLY A 32 14.79 -6.88 -5.11
N VAL A 33 13.84 -6.25 -5.81
CA VAL A 33 13.87 -6.04 -7.26
C VAL A 33 14.61 -4.75 -7.66
N ARG A 34 14.72 -3.78 -6.75
CA ARG A 34 15.48 -2.53 -6.96
C ARG A 34 16.93 -2.76 -7.41
N ARG A 35 17.57 -3.87 -7.00
CA ARG A 35 18.91 -4.25 -7.49
C ARG A 35 18.97 -4.49 -9.02
N PHE A 36 17.82 -4.72 -9.63
CA PHE A 36 17.66 -4.92 -11.07
C PHE A 36 17.09 -3.69 -11.77
N ARG A 37 16.98 -2.52 -11.12
CA ARG A 37 16.40 -1.29 -11.68
C ARG A 37 16.97 -0.96 -13.06
N ASN A 38 18.30 -1.03 -13.22
CA ASN A 38 18.98 -0.77 -14.52
C ASN A 38 18.66 -1.80 -15.63
N ARG A 39 18.07 -2.95 -15.29
CA ARG A 39 17.66 -4.00 -16.23
C ARG A 39 16.17 -3.93 -16.57
N ILE A 40 15.41 -3.13 -15.83
CA ILE A 40 13.97 -2.98 -16.00
C ILE A 40 13.74 -1.75 -16.88
N GLN A 41 13.18 -1.96 -18.07
CA GLN A 41 13.10 -0.93 -19.10
C GLN A 41 12.04 0.14 -18.81
N LYS A 42 11.00 -0.19 -18.04
CA LYS A 42 9.87 0.71 -17.77
C LYS A 42 9.74 0.96 -16.26
N HIS A 43 9.67 2.23 -15.89
CA HIS A 43 9.43 2.68 -14.52
C HIS A 43 8.07 3.38 -14.45
N PHE A 44 7.10 2.73 -13.82
CA PHE A 44 5.74 3.24 -13.72
C PHE A 44 5.50 4.12 -12.49
N PHE A 45 6.38 4.06 -11.48
CA PHE A 45 6.28 4.93 -10.31
C PHE A 45 6.45 6.39 -10.73
N LYS A 46 5.58 7.25 -10.19
CA LYS A 46 5.63 8.71 -10.33
C LYS A 46 5.48 9.34 -8.95
N PRO A 47 6.23 10.40 -8.61
CA PRO A 47 6.14 11.07 -7.32
C PRO A 47 4.72 11.50 -6.94
N ASP A 48 3.89 11.89 -7.91
CA ASP A 48 2.48 12.25 -7.66
C ASP A 48 1.70 11.10 -7.01
N ILE A 49 1.99 9.84 -7.35
CA ILE A 49 1.39 8.66 -6.74
C ILE A 49 1.84 8.55 -5.28
N GLY A 50 3.14 8.69 -5.02
CA GLY A 50 3.70 8.66 -3.67
C GLY A 50 3.17 9.80 -2.79
N ASN A 51 3.04 11.00 -3.34
CA ASN A 51 2.47 12.16 -2.64
C ASN A 51 1.00 11.94 -2.26
N ALA A 52 0.20 11.38 -3.18
CA ALA A 52 -1.19 11.04 -2.90
C ALA A 52 -1.28 10.01 -1.77
N VAL A 53 -0.51 8.92 -1.84
CA VAL A 53 -0.47 7.89 -0.79
C VAL A 53 -0.04 8.48 0.55
N PHE A 54 0.99 9.32 0.58
CA PHE A 54 1.43 10.02 1.79
C PHE A 54 0.32 10.92 2.37
N ALA A 55 -0.38 11.69 1.54
CA ALA A 55 -1.50 12.53 1.96
C ALA A 55 -2.67 11.69 2.51
N MET A 56 -2.98 10.56 1.87
CA MET A 56 -4.01 9.63 2.34
C MET A 56 -3.66 9.05 3.72
N ILE A 57 -2.38 8.76 3.98
CA ILE A 57 -1.93 8.31 5.30
C ILE A 57 -2.13 9.42 6.35
N ALA A 58 -1.78 10.66 6.02
CA ALA A 58 -1.95 11.79 6.94
C ALA A 58 -3.43 12.03 7.28
N GLU A 59 -4.32 11.94 6.29
CA GLU A 59 -5.77 12.09 6.46
C GLU A 59 -6.38 10.94 7.29
N ASN A 60 -5.83 9.73 7.18
CA ASN A 60 -6.36 8.52 7.83
C ASN A 60 -5.44 8.02 8.97
N VAL A 61 -4.71 8.93 9.63
CA VAL A 61 -3.65 8.59 10.60
C VAL A 61 -4.15 7.76 11.77
N GLU A 62 -5.34 8.04 12.29
CA GLU A 62 -5.93 7.30 13.42
C GLU A 62 -6.30 5.87 13.03
N ALA A 63 -6.91 5.68 11.86
CA ALA A 63 -7.25 4.37 11.32
C ALA A 63 -5.97 3.54 11.08
N ILE A 64 -4.95 4.13 10.48
CA ILE A 64 -3.68 3.44 10.23
C ILE A 64 -2.97 3.08 11.53
N ALA A 65 -2.94 3.99 12.51
CA ALA A 65 -2.41 3.69 13.84
C ALA A 65 -3.19 2.54 14.50
N GLY A 66 -4.52 2.54 14.41
CA GLY A 66 -5.39 1.47 14.91
C GLY A 66 -5.06 0.11 14.28
N SER A 67 -4.79 0.09 12.98
CA SER A 67 -4.36 -1.12 12.26
C SER A 67 -3.07 -1.71 12.85
N TYR A 68 -2.07 -0.86 13.10
CA TYR A 68 -0.82 -1.27 13.72
C TYR A 68 -1.02 -1.75 15.16
N MET A 69 -1.81 -1.04 15.95
CA MET A 69 -2.11 -1.42 17.33
C MET A 69 -2.82 -2.78 17.42
N GLU A 70 -3.67 -3.08 16.43
CA GLU A 70 -4.37 -4.35 16.35
C GLU A 70 -3.43 -5.52 16.00
N LEU A 71 -2.45 -5.29 15.11
CA LEU A 71 -1.37 -6.27 14.88
C LEU A 71 -0.64 -6.62 16.17
N ASN A 72 -0.30 -5.59 16.97
CA ASN A 72 0.34 -5.77 18.26
C ASN A 72 -0.56 -6.49 19.27
N ARG A 73 -1.86 -6.16 19.31
CA ARG A 73 -2.84 -6.79 20.20
C ARG A 73 -2.99 -8.29 19.90
N LYS A 74 -2.94 -8.67 18.62
CA LYS A 74 -2.93 -10.07 18.17
C LYS A 74 -1.59 -10.80 18.41
N GLY A 75 -0.57 -10.09 18.88
CA GLY A 75 0.77 -10.66 19.11
C GLY A 75 1.53 -10.99 17.83
N ILE A 76 1.19 -10.34 16.71
CA ILE A 76 1.81 -10.59 15.41
C ILE A 76 3.22 -9.99 15.41
N ASN A 77 4.20 -10.83 15.72
CA ASN A 77 5.61 -10.47 15.80
C ASN A 77 6.49 -11.25 14.80
N CYS A 78 5.87 -12.17 14.04
CA CYS A 78 6.53 -12.96 13.02
C CYS A 78 6.01 -12.58 11.62
N ILE A 79 6.85 -12.77 10.61
CA ILE A 79 6.53 -12.33 9.25
C ILE A 79 5.42 -13.14 8.59
N ASP A 80 5.27 -14.41 8.96
CA ASP A 80 4.27 -15.28 8.33
C ASP A 80 2.86 -14.94 8.83
N ASP A 81 2.70 -14.63 10.12
CA ASP A 81 1.44 -14.12 10.68
C ASP A 81 1.06 -12.76 10.06
N PHE A 82 2.04 -11.87 9.87
CA PHE A 82 1.81 -10.61 9.17
C PHE A 82 1.33 -10.83 7.73
N ARG A 83 1.98 -11.74 6.99
CA ARG A 83 1.59 -12.08 5.61
C ARG A 83 0.16 -12.63 5.55
N TYR A 84 -0.20 -13.49 6.50
CA TYR A 84 -1.56 -14.03 6.59
C TYR A 84 -2.60 -12.92 6.74
N GLU A 85 -2.41 -12.04 7.72
CA GLU A 85 -3.35 -10.94 8.01
C GLU A 85 -3.38 -9.88 6.91
N ALA A 86 -2.23 -9.55 6.34
CA ALA A 86 -2.14 -8.64 5.20
C ALA A 86 -2.79 -9.23 3.94
N SER A 87 -2.73 -10.56 3.75
CA SER A 87 -3.41 -11.24 2.64
C SER A 87 -4.93 -11.21 2.82
N ILE A 88 -5.43 -11.46 4.03
CA ILE A 88 -6.86 -11.33 4.35
C ILE A 88 -7.32 -9.90 4.09
N THR A 89 -6.58 -8.92 4.59
CA THR A 89 -6.88 -7.50 4.36
C THR A 89 -6.93 -7.17 2.87
N THR A 90 -5.97 -7.67 2.09
CA THR A 90 -5.93 -7.48 0.63
C THR A 90 -7.18 -8.02 -0.06
N ILE A 91 -7.69 -9.19 0.36
CA ILE A 91 -8.92 -9.77 -0.20
C ILE A 91 -10.12 -8.85 0.02
N PHE A 92 -10.24 -8.22 1.19
CA PHE A 92 -11.34 -7.29 1.46
C PHE A 92 -11.29 -6.07 0.53
N TYR A 93 -10.12 -5.43 0.38
CA TYR A 93 -9.95 -4.28 -0.51
C TYR A 93 -10.24 -4.59 -1.99
N LEU A 94 -10.14 -5.86 -2.38
CA LEU A 94 -10.30 -6.33 -3.75
C LEU A 94 -11.51 -7.25 -3.93
N LYS A 95 -12.45 -7.26 -2.99
CA LYS A 95 -13.62 -8.14 -3.00
C LYS A 95 -14.42 -8.04 -4.29
N TYR A 96 -14.49 -6.83 -4.87
CA TYR A 96 -15.20 -6.54 -6.11
C TYR A 96 -14.27 -6.42 -7.33
N GLY A 97 -13.03 -6.89 -7.21
CA GLY A 97 -12.00 -6.79 -8.25
C GLY A 97 -11.07 -5.60 -8.04
N TYR A 98 -10.21 -5.38 -9.03
CA TYR A 98 -9.23 -4.29 -8.99
C TYR A 98 -9.88 -2.94 -9.27
N ASN A 99 -9.59 -1.96 -8.41
CA ASN A 99 -9.96 -0.56 -8.59
C ASN A 99 -8.78 0.32 -8.17
N HIS A 100 -8.46 1.35 -8.96
CA HIS A 100 -7.32 2.24 -8.68
C HIS A 100 -7.42 2.95 -7.32
N LYS A 101 -8.61 3.40 -6.92
CA LYS A 101 -8.87 4.02 -5.60
C LYS A 101 -8.59 3.04 -4.48
N ASN A 102 -9.15 1.82 -4.57
CA ASN A 102 -8.97 0.79 -3.54
C ASN A 102 -7.52 0.31 -3.47
N TYR A 103 -6.84 0.19 -4.62
CA TYR A 103 -5.42 -0.12 -4.65
C TYR A 103 -4.57 0.96 -3.97
N LEU A 104 -4.84 2.25 -4.23
CA LEU A 104 -4.14 3.35 -3.55
C LEU A 104 -4.43 3.37 -2.05
N ASN A 105 -5.65 3.05 -1.63
CA ASN A 105 -5.99 2.91 -0.20
C ASN A 105 -5.20 1.76 0.44
N LEU A 106 -5.08 0.62 -0.24
CA LEU A 106 -4.26 -0.51 0.22
C LEU A 106 -2.77 -0.13 0.30
N CYS A 107 -2.26 0.65 -0.67
CA CYS A 107 -0.91 1.20 -0.61
C CYS A 107 -0.71 2.09 0.62
N ALA A 108 -1.66 2.99 0.91
CA ALA A 108 -1.62 3.86 2.09
C ALA A 108 -1.65 3.06 3.39
N LEU A 109 -2.52 2.06 3.49
CA LEU A 109 -2.59 1.18 4.66
C LEU A 109 -1.25 0.47 4.90
N PHE A 110 -0.70 -0.19 3.88
CA PHE A 110 0.54 -0.96 4.04
C PHE A 110 1.77 -0.08 4.27
N ALA A 111 1.90 1.05 3.56
CA ALA A 111 2.99 1.98 3.80
C ALA A 111 2.89 2.65 5.18
N GLY A 112 1.67 2.99 5.60
CA GLY A 112 1.37 3.52 6.92
C GLY A 112 1.71 2.53 8.05
N VAL A 113 1.21 1.30 7.97
CA VAL A 113 1.54 0.24 8.96
C VAL A 113 3.03 -0.03 9.00
N THR A 114 3.70 -0.09 7.85
CA THR A 114 5.15 -0.24 7.76
C THR A 114 5.87 0.90 8.48
N TYR A 115 5.45 2.15 8.26
CA TYR A 115 5.97 3.31 8.98
C TYR A 115 5.80 3.16 10.50
N TYR A 116 4.63 2.73 10.98
CA TYR A 116 4.41 2.52 12.41
C TYR A 116 5.30 1.43 13.01
N CYS A 117 5.59 0.35 12.27
CA CYS A 117 6.57 -0.65 12.70
C CYS A 117 7.97 -0.04 12.87
N PHE A 118 8.41 0.79 11.93
CA PHE A 118 9.70 1.51 12.06
C PHE A 118 9.69 2.52 13.21
N LYS A 119 8.60 3.29 13.35
CA LYS A 119 8.46 4.37 14.33
C LYS A 119 8.50 3.85 15.78
N ASN A 120 7.82 2.75 16.05
CA ASN A 120 7.69 2.21 17.42
C ASN A 120 8.88 1.35 17.86
N GLY A 121 9.94 1.27 17.04
CA GLY A 121 11.14 0.55 17.41
C GLY A 121 10.96 -0.95 17.48
N ASP A 122 9.99 -1.51 16.74
CA ASP A 122 9.95 -2.94 16.48
C ASP A 122 11.33 -3.36 15.94
N ASN A 123 11.78 -4.56 16.28
CA ASN A 123 13.10 -5.06 15.85
C ASN A 123 13.32 -4.66 14.37
N SER A 124 14.40 -3.92 14.08
CA SER A 124 14.66 -3.39 12.74
C SER A 124 14.55 -4.43 11.63
N THR A 125 14.77 -5.71 11.97
CA THR A 125 14.55 -6.86 11.08
C THR A 125 13.07 -7.10 10.76
N PHE A 126 12.19 -7.06 11.76
CA PHE A 126 10.75 -7.22 11.57
C PHE A 126 10.16 -6.09 10.74
N ALA A 127 10.45 -4.83 11.07
CA ALA A 127 9.97 -3.67 10.31
C ALA A 127 10.40 -3.72 8.82
N ARG A 128 11.65 -4.14 8.54
CA ARG A 128 12.14 -4.37 7.17
C ARG A 128 11.42 -5.53 6.47
N ASN A 129 11.17 -6.63 7.18
CA ASN A 129 10.43 -7.76 6.63
C ASN A 129 8.97 -7.38 6.33
N VAL A 130 8.34 -6.59 7.18
CA VAL A 130 7.00 -6.01 6.94
C VAL A 130 7.01 -5.16 5.68
N ALA A 131 7.97 -4.24 5.53
CA ALA A 131 8.12 -3.43 4.31
C ALA A 131 8.22 -4.32 3.05
N THR A 132 9.08 -5.34 3.09
CA THR A 132 9.25 -6.30 1.99
C THR A 132 7.98 -7.12 1.71
N ALA A 133 7.29 -7.62 2.74
CA ALA A 133 6.05 -8.38 2.54
C ALA A 133 4.92 -7.50 1.98
N SER A 134 4.81 -6.26 2.46
CA SER A 134 3.87 -5.27 1.93
C SER A 134 4.11 -4.99 0.45
N THR A 135 5.35 -4.75 0.02
CA THR A 135 5.63 -4.49 -1.41
C THR A 135 5.37 -5.72 -2.27
N GLN A 136 5.67 -6.92 -1.77
CA GLN A 136 5.33 -8.18 -2.45
C GLN A 136 3.82 -8.34 -2.65
N LEU A 137 3.01 -8.05 -1.64
CA LEU A 137 1.55 -8.11 -1.74
C LEU A 137 1.01 -7.05 -2.71
N LEU A 138 1.47 -5.80 -2.65
CA LEU A 138 1.06 -4.76 -3.59
C LEU A 138 1.42 -5.11 -5.04
N ALA A 139 2.58 -5.73 -5.26
CA ALA A 139 2.99 -6.19 -6.58
C ALA A 139 2.18 -7.41 -7.04
N TYR A 140 1.85 -8.32 -6.13
CA TYR A 140 0.99 -9.47 -6.40
C TYR A 140 -0.39 -9.02 -6.89
N VAL A 141 -0.99 -8.02 -6.24
CA VAL A 141 -2.28 -7.45 -6.67
C VAL A 141 -2.23 -7.01 -8.12
N VAL A 142 -1.26 -6.16 -8.49
CA VAL A 142 -1.13 -5.67 -9.87
C VAL A 142 -0.88 -6.81 -10.85
N ASN A 143 0.06 -7.71 -10.56
CA ASN A 143 0.37 -8.84 -11.44
C ASN A 143 -0.83 -9.78 -11.61
N PHE A 144 -1.59 -10.03 -10.55
CA PHE A 144 -2.82 -10.82 -10.60
C PHE A 144 -3.91 -10.11 -11.41
N SER A 145 -4.04 -8.79 -11.28
CA SER A 145 -4.97 -7.99 -12.09
C SER A 145 -4.59 -7.94 -13.56
N ILE A 146 -3.29 -7.94 -13.90
CA ILE A 146 -2.80 -8.10 -15.28
C ILE A 146 -3.19 -9.48 -15.81
N TYR A 147 -2.94 -10.54 -15.03
CA TYR A 147 -3.27 -11.91 -15.41
C TYR A 147 -4.78 -12.12 -15.64
N THR A 148 -5.61 -11.49 -14.81
CA THR A 148 -7.09 -11.56 -14.91
C THR A 148 -7.69 -10.54 -15.87
N CYS A 149 -6.87 -9.79 -16.62
CA CYS A 149 -7.31 -8.73 -17.55
C CYS A 149 -8.15 -7.60 -16.90
N ASN A 150 -7.98 -7.39 -15.59
CA ASN A 150 -8.55 -6.27 -14.85
C ASN A 150 -7.58 -5.07 -14.77
N PHE A 151 -6.36 -5.22 -15.30
CA PHE A 151 -5.34 -4.18 -15.40
C PHE A 151 -4.65 -4.27 -16.76
N TYR A 152 -4.81 -3.25 -17.60
CA TYR A 152 -4.20 -3.15 -18.93
C TYR A 152 -2.97 -2.25 -18.83
N PRO A 153 -1.73 -2.77 -18.91
CA PRO A 153 -0.53 -2.04 -18.50
C PRO A 153 -0.38 -0.63 -19.07
N GLU A 154 -0.63 -0.42 -20.37
CA GLU A 154 -0.44 0.91 -20.97
C GLU A 154 -1.46 1.94 -20.46
N GLU A 155 -2.72 1.53 -20.28
CA GLU A 155 -3.83 2.39 -19.88
C GLU A 155 -3.92 2.50 -18.35
N SER A 156 -3.96 1.36 -17.65
CA SER A 156 -4.16 1.29 -16.21
C SER A 156 -3.02 1.91 -15.40
N TRP A 157 -1.76 1.88 -15.86
CA TRP A 157 -0.69 2.64 -15.19
C TRP A 157 -0.91 4.15 -15.29
N PHE A 158 -1.44 4.63 -16.42
CA PHE A 158 -1.80 6.03 -16.59
C PHE A 158 -3.03 6.40 -15.76
N ASP A 159 -4.07 5.56 -15.75
CA ASP A 159 -5.28 5.79 -14.96
C ASP A 159 -5.01 5.78 -13.46
N LEU A 160 -4.07 4.95 -13.00
CA LEU A 160 -3.58 4.98 -11.61
C LEU A 160 -2.99 6.35 -11.25
N LEU A 161 -2.15 6.91 -12.14
CA LEU A 161 -1.57 8.24 -11.95
C LEU A 161 -2.64 9.34 -11.93
N ILE A 162 -3.62 9.28 -12.85
CA ILE A 162 -4.72 10.24 -12.89
C ILE A 162 -5.55 10.14 -11.60
N THR A 163 -5.89 8.93 -11.17
CA THR A 163 -6.62 8.69 -9.92
C THR A 163 -5.86 9.26 -8.72
N ALA A 164 -4.55 9.02 -8.62
CA ALA A 164 -3.72 9.57 -7.56
C ALA A 164 -3.72 11.11 -7.54
N ARG A 165 -3.61 11.76 -8.71
CA ARG A 165 -3.69 13.23 -8.81
C ARG A 165 -5.04 13.78 -8.39
N ILE A 166 -6.13 13.10 -8.75
CA ILE A 166 -7.49 13.49 -8.35
C ILE A 166 -7.62 13.40 -6.82
N ILE A 167 -7.19 12.30 -6.22
CA ILE A 167 -7.22 12.11 -4.76
C ILE A 167 -6.37 13.16 -4.06
N GLY A 168 -5.12 13.36 -4.52
CA GLY A 168 -4.22 14.38 -3.94
C GLY A 168 -4.85 15.77 -3.95
N ARG A 169 -5.44 16.20 -5.07
CA ARG A 169 -6.15 17.48 -5.17
C ARG A 169 -7.37 17.55 -4.26
N LYS A 170 -8.13 16.47 -4.10
CA LYS A 170 -9.29 16.45 -3.19
C LYS A 170 -8.83 16.74 -1.76
N ILE A 171 -7.79 16.02 -1.30
CA ILE A 171 -7.21 16.19 0.04
C ILE A 171 -6.63 17.60 0.23
N GLU A 172 -5.85 18.11 -0.74
CA GLU A 172 -5.28 19.47 -0.67
C GLU A 172 -6.35 20.57 -0.56
N ASN A 173 -7.52 20.36 -1.16
CA ASN A 173 -8.65 21.29 -1.09
C ASN A 173 -9.54 21.09 0.14
N GLY A 174 -9.16 20.22 1.09
CA GLY A 174 -9.94 19.92 2.28
C GLY A 174 -11.24 19.17 1.99
N LEU A 175 -11.36 18.54 0.82
CA LEU A 175 -12.43 17.58 0.56
C LEU A 175 -12.05 16.29 1.26
N PHE A 176 -12.78 15.96 2.34
CA PHE A 176 -12.55 14.77 3.14
C PHE A 176 -12.39 13.55 2.24
N TYR A 177 -11.26 12.87 2.41
CA TYR A 177 -10.99 11.58 1.78
C TYR A 177 -10.89 10.55 2.89
N THR A 178 -12.03 9.99 3.25
CA THR A 178 -12.06 8.74 4.01
C THR A 178 -11.74 7.59 3.07
N ILE A 179 -10.95 6.64 3.56
CA ILE A 179 -10.87 5.31 2.94
C ILE A 179 -12.29 4.71 3.11
N SER A 180 -13.21 4.97 2.17
CA SER A 180 -14.57 4.41 2.12
C SER A 180 -14.81 3.68 0.80
N ASP A 181 -15.57 2.58 0.88
CA ASP A 181 -15.76 1.61 -0.21
C ASP A 181 -16.86 1.99 -1.20
N ASP A 182 -17.66 3.04 -0.95
CA ASP A 182 -18.78 3.36 -1.83
C ASP A 182 -18.90 4.87 -2.13
N ASP A 183 -19.35 5.17 -3.34
CA ASP A 183 -19.84 6.49 -3.80
C ASP A 183 -21.24 6.81 -3.20
N ASP A 184 -21.70 6.05 -2.21
CA ASP A 184 -22.94 6.29 -1.47
C ASP A 184 -22.64 6.53 0.03
N ASP A 185 -23.33 7.53 0.56
CA ASP A 185 -23.19 8.16 1.87
C ASP A 185 -23.07 7.20 3.09
N GLU A 186 -22.31 7.68 4.07
CA GLU A 186 -22.26 7.25 5.48
C GLU A 186 -21.72 5.84 5.79
N GLY A 187 -20.39 5.75 5.93
CA GLY A 187 -19.74 4.63 6.62
C GLY A 187 -18.33 4.97 7.11
N ILE A 188 -18.15 5.10 8.41
CA ILE A 188 -16.82 5.12 9.04
C ILE A 188 -16.20 3.74 8.79
N ILE A 189 -15.14 3.67 7.99
CA ILE A 189 -14.35 2.44 7.85
C ILE A 189 -13.38 2.34 9.03
N LEU A 190 -13.65 1.37 9.89
CA LEU A 190 -12.65 0.81 10.78
C LEU A 190 -11.69 -0.05 9.92
N PRO A 191 -10.37 0.11 10.03
CA PRO A 191 -9.45 -0.79 9.34
C PRO A 191 -9.78 -2.24 9.64
N TYR A 192 -9.83 -3.09 8.62
CA TYR A 192 -10.30 -4.48 8.73
C TYR A 192 -9.52 -5.36 9.73
N PHE A 193 -8.32 -4.96 10.15
CA PHE A 193 -7.66 -5.57 11.31
C PHE A 193 -8.60 -5.61 12.53
N ILE A 194 -9.44 -4.58 12.70
CA ILE A 194 -10.40 -4.40 13.79
C ILE A 194 -11.62 -5.33 13.66
N LEU A 195 -12.07 -5.64 12.44
CA LEU A 195 -13.33 -6.36 12.18
C LEU A 195 -13.25 -7.88 12.39
N LEU A 196 -12.05 -8.47 12.48
CA LEU A 196 -11.90 -9.92 12.69
C LEU A 196 -12.16 -10.39 14.13
N ASN A 197 -12.48 -9.49 15.07
CA ASN A 197 -12.87 -9.87 16.44
C ASN A 197 -14.39 -10.04 16.61
N GLU A 198 -15.19 -9.79 15.57
CA GLU A 198 -16.66 -9.84 15.63
C GLU A 198 -17.27 -11.00 14.84
N LEU A 199 -16.44 -11.94 14.34
CA LEU A 199 -16.85 -13.20 13.69
C LEU A 199 -16.31 -14.40 14.48
#